data_AF-F6BKQ1-F1
#
_entry.id   AF-F6BKQ1-F1
#
_cell.length_a   1.000
_cell.length_b   1.000
_cell.length_c   1.000
_cell.angle_alpha   90.00
_cell.angle_beta   90.00
_cell.angle_gamma   90.00
#
_symmetry.space_group_name_H-M   'P 1'
#
loop_
_entity.id
_entity.type
_entity.pdbx_description
1 polymer ?
#
loop_
_entity_poly.entity_id
_entity_poly.type
_entity_poly.pdbx_seq_one_letter_code
_entity_poly.pdbx_strand_id
1 'polypeptide(L)'
;MKKLLIAAVVIILLTPIGLLAPGSAWGEWGIDEIKNMVGYVPSGMKHFSNTVKALFPDYGIPGFDKNFFQQSIGYIFSAIVGIALIAIVFFILSKIIGRQEGKNE
;
A
#
# COMPACT_ATOMS: atom_id res chain seq x y z
N MET A 1 11.12 18.45 -12.43
CA MET A 1 11.43 17.67 -11.20
C MET A 1 10.89 18.31 -9.92
N LYS A 2 11.27 19.54 -9.53
CA LYS A 2 10.82 20.16 -8.26
C LYS A 2 9.30 20.20 -8.06
N LYS A 3 8.52 20.57 -9.09
CA LYS A 3 7.05 20.59 -9.02
C LYS A 3 6.43 19.22 -8.74
N LEU A 4 6.99 18.16 -9.33
CA LEU A 4 6.51 16.78 -9.13
C LEU A 4 6.80 16.29 -7.71
N LEU A 5 7.98 16.62 -7.17
CA LEU A 5 8.31 16.31 -5.78
C LEU A 5 7.38 17.03 -4.80
N ILE A 6 7.08 18.31 -5.05
CA ILE A 6 6.11 19.07 -4.25
C ILE A 6 4.73 18.40 -4.31
N ALA A 7 4.25 18.05 -5.50
CA ALA A 7 2.96 17.36 -5.65
C ALA A 7 2.94 16.02 -4.90
N ALA A 8 4.01 15.23 -4.99
CA ALA A 8 4.13 13.95 -4.26
C ALA A 8 4.08 14.14 -2.74
N VAL A 9 4.80 15.13 -2.21
CA VAL A 9 4.77 15.45 -0.77
C VAL A 9 3.37 15.88 -0.34
N VAL A 10 2.69 16.73 -1.12
CA VAL A 10 1.31 17.14 -0.84
C VAL A 10 0.38 15.93 -0.79
N ILE A 11 0.48 15.01 -1.76
CA ILE A 11 -0.33 13.79 -1.78
C ILE A 11 -0.06 12.94 -0.53
N ILE A 12 1.22 12.70 -0.19
CA ILE A 12 1.61 11.91 1.00
C ILE A 12 0.99 12.49 2.28
N LEU A 13 0.99 13.82 2.42
CA LEU A 13 0.41 14.49 3.59
C LEU A 13 -1.12 14.42 3.63
N LEU A 14 -1.77 14.35 2.48
CA LEU A 14 -3.23 14.22 2.38
C LEU A 14 -3.71 12.77 2.48
N THR A 15 -2.87 11.78 2.20
CA THR A 15 -3.22 10.34 2.27
C THR A 15 -3.91 9.92 3.58
N PRO A 16 -3.46 10.35 4.79
CA PRO A 16 -4.11 9.93 6.04
C PRO A 16 -5.56 10.37 6.18
N ILE A 17 -6.03 11.36 5.41
CA ILE A 17 -7.43 11.79 5.41
C ILE A 17 -8.37 10.63 5.03
N GLY A 18 -7.89 9.69 4.21
CA GLY A 18 -8.63 8.48 3.85
C GLY A 18 -9.02 7.61 5.04
N LEU A 19 -8.31 7.69 6.18
CA LEU A 19 -8.66 6.95 7.40
C LEU A 19 -9.98 7.39 8.03
N LEU A 20 -10.49 8.57 7.66
CA LEU A 20 -11.80 9.06 8.09
C LEU A 20 -12.95 8.50 7.23
N ALA A 21 -12.63 7.88 6.09
CA ALA A 21 -13.64 7.30 5.22
C ALA A 21 -14.24 6.04 5.86
N PRO A 22 -15.56 5.81 5.69
CA PRO A 22 -16.19 4.59 6.19
C PRO A 22 -15.80 3.38 5.33
N GLY A 23 -15.69 2.22 5.99
CA GLY A 23 -15.36 0.95 5.34
C GLY A 23 -13.86 0.73 5.12
N SER A 24 -13.53 -0.39 4.49
CA SER A 24 -12.15 -0.81 4.26
C SER A 24 -11.54 -0.10 3.05
N ALA A 25 -10.21 0.02 3.07
CA ALA A 25 -9.47 0.63 1.97
C ALA A 25 -9.71 -0.14 0.66
N TRP A 26 -9.67 0.59 -0.45
CA TRP A 26 -9.87 -0.01 -1.77
C TRP A 26 -8.79 -1.08 -2.02
N GLY A 27 -9.22 -2.30 -2.30
CA GLY A 27 -8.34 -3.44 -2.52
C GLY A 27 -8.05 -4.29 -1.27
N GLU A 28 -8.47 -3.85 -0.09
CA GLU A 28 -8.23 -4.54 1.19
C GLU A 28 -9.46 -5.23 1.76
N TRP A 29 -10.51 -5.43 0.96
CA TRP A 29 -11.72 -6.08 1.42
C TRP A 29 -11.47 -7.53 1.83
N GLY A 30 -11.97 -7.89 3.01
CA GLY A 30 -12.03 -9.27 3.46
C GLY A 30 -13.09 -10.10 2.73
N ILE A 31 -12.97 -11.43 2.81
CA ILE A 31 -13.97 -12.36 2.26
C ILE A 31 -15.37 -12.10 2.83
N ASP A 32 -15.46 -11.83 4.13
CA ASP A 32 -16.74 -11.61 4.81
C ASP A 32 -17.38 -10.29 4.38
N GLU A 33 -16.57 -9.24 4.18
CA GLU A 33 -17.04 -7.96 3.63
C GLU A 33 -17.59 -8.13 2.22
N ILE A 34 -16.86 -8.81 1.34
CA ILE A 34 -17.33 -9.08 -0.03
C ILE A 34 -18.63 -9.89 0.01
N LYS A 35 -18.71 -10.94 0.84
CA LYS A 35 -19.93 -11.71 1.01
C LYS A 35 -21.12 -10.84 1.45
N ASN A 36 -20.89 -9.90 2.35
CA ASN A 36 -21.93 -8.97 2.81
C ASN A 36 -22.34 -7.96 1.72
N MET A 37 -21.39 -7.53 0.88
CA MET A 37 -21.66 -6.56 -0.19
C MET A 37 -22.36 -7.19 -1.40
N VAL A 38 -21.93 -8.38 -1.84
CA VAL A 38 -22.41 -9.01 -3.09
C VAL A 38 -23.22 -10.29 -2.88
N GLY A 39 -23.36 -10.77 -1.64
CA GLY A 39 -24.17 -11.94 -1.27
C GLY A 39 -23.48 -13.30 -1.39
N TYR A 40 -22.24 -13.35 -1.89
CA TYR A 40 -21.46 -14.59 -2.01
C TYR A 40 -19.95 -14.33 -1.98
N VAL A 41 -19.16 -15.39 -1.82
CA VAL A 41 -17.69 -15.32 -1.87
C VAL A 41 -17.21 -15.76 -3.25
N PRO A 42 -16.56 -14.89 -4.05
CA PRO A 42 -15.96 -15.28 -5.31
C PRO A 42 -14.97 -16.46 -5.14
N SER A 43 -15.06 -17.45 -6.03
CA SER A 43 -14.26 -18.69 -5.93
C SER A 43 -12.75 -18.42 -5.93
N GLY A 44 -12.28 -17.47 -6.74
CA GLY A 44 -10.88 -17.05 -6.75
C GLY A 44 -10.42 -16.49 -5.40
N MET A 45 -11.23 -15.62 -4.78
CA MET A 45 -10.91 -15.05 -3.47
C MET A 45 -10.85 -16.13 -2.38
N LYS A 46 -11.80 -17.08 -2.40
CA LYS A 46 -11.79 -18.23 -1.49
C LYS A 46 -10.55 -19.12 -1.67
N HIS A 47 -10.06 -19.26 -2.90
CA HIS A 47 -8.87 -20.06 -3.19
C HIS A 47 -7.60 -19.39 -2.67
N PHE A 48 -7.44 -18.08 -2.91
CA PHE A 48 -6.22 -17.36 -2.55
C PHE A 48 -6.18 -16.90 -1.09
N SER A 49 -7.31 -16.79 -0.39
CA SER A 49 -7.34 -16.28 0.98
C SER A 49 -6.51 -17.10 1.98
N ASN A 50 -6.35 -18.39 1.73
CA ASN A 50 -5.57 -19.27 2.59
C ASN A 50 -4.09 -19.35 2.17
N THR A 51 -3.78 -18.98 0.93
CA THR A 51 -2.45 -19.13 0.31
C THR A 51 -1.66 -17.83 0.35
N VAL A 52 -2.32 -16.70 0.12
CA VAL A 52 -1.69 -15.37 0.11
C VAL A 52 -1.96 -14.70 1.44
N LYS A 53 -0.95 -14.66 2.30
CA LYS A 53 -1.01 -13.95 3.58
C LYS A 53 -0.29 -12.60 3.45
N ALA A 54 -0.93 -11.54 3.95
CA ALA A 54 -0.30 -10.23 4.04
C ALA A 54 0.91 -10.28 4.98
N LEU A 55 2.01 -9.63 4.60
CA LEU A 55 3.22 -9.52 5.43
C LEU A 55 2.97 -8.64 6.66
N PHE A 56 2.22 -7.55 6.48
CA PHE A 56 1.80 -6.63 7.54
C PHE A 56 0.28 -6.44 7.45
N PRO A 57 -0.53 -7.33 8.06
CA PRO A 57 -1.97 -7.16 8.14
C PRO A 57 -2.31 -5.79 8.76
N ASP A 58 -3.26 -5.08 8.16
CA ASP A 58 -3.70 -3.74 8.59
C ASP A 58 -2.54 -2.73 8.76
N TYR A 59 -1.45 -2.94 8.03
CA TYR A 59 -0.20 -2.16 8.13
C TYR A 59 0.47 -2.19 9.51
N GLY A 60 0.06 -3.11 10.38
CA GLY A 60 0.60 -3.29 11.72
C GLY A 60 1.95 -3.99 11.73
N ILE A 61 2.80 -3.63 12.69
CA ILE A 61 4.07 -4.30 12.94
C ILE A 61 3.91 -5.23 14.14
N PRO A 62 4.28 -6.52 14.04
CA PRO A 62 4.25 -7.43 15.17
C PRO A 62 4.98 -6.85 16.39
N GLY A 63 4.29 -6.78 17.53
CA GLY A 63 4.81 -6.22 18.78
C GLY A 63 4.58 -4.72 18.99
N PHE A 64 3.98 -4.02 18.02
CA PHE A 64 3.57 -2.60 18.11
C PHE A 64 2.04 -2.45 18.20
N ASP A 65 1.38 -3.32 18.96
CA ASP A 65 -0.08 -3.45 19.03
C ASP A 65 -0.68 -3.07 20.38
N LYS A 66 0.14 -2.71 21.40
CA LYS A 66 -0.34 -2.58 22.79
C LYS A 66 -1.18 -1.34 23.07
N ASN A 67 -0.96 -0.25 22.33
CA ASN A 67 -1.70 0.99 22.51
C ASN A 67 -1.75 1.79 21.20
N PHE A 68 -2.59 2.82 21.20
CA PHE A 68 -2.81 3.69 20.04
C PHE A 68 -1.50 4.28 19.48
N PHE A 69 -0.59 4.70 20.35
CA PHE A 69 0.69 5.29 19.91
C PHE A 69 1.57 4.25 19.20
N GLN A 70 1.67 3.03 19.73
CA GLN A 70 2.43 1.96 19.09
C GLN A 70 1.83 1.58 17.73
N GLN A 71 0.51 1.41 17.66
CA GLN A 71 -0.18 1.08 16.42
C GLN A 71 0.02 2.19 15.37
N SER A 72 -0.12 3.45 15.77
CA SER A 72 0.12 4.60 14.90
C SER A 72 1.56 4.66 14.38
N ILE A 73 2.54 4.39 15.23
CA ILE A 73 3.96 4.33 14.83
C ILE A 73 4.18 3.18 13.84
N GLY A 74 3.62 2.00 14.12
CA GLY A 74 3.70 0.85 13.22
C GLY A 74 3.10 1.15 11.85
N TYR A 75 1.92 1.74 11.83
CA TYR A 75 1.22 2.14 10.60
C TYR A 75 2.04 3.15 9.77
N ILE A 76 2.55 4.21 10.41
CA ILE A 76 3.36 5.23 9.73
C ILE A 76 4.67 4.64 9.21
N PHE A 77 5.30 3.76 9.98
CA PHE A 77 6.51 3.07 9.54
C PHE A 77 6.25 2.20 8.32
N SER A 78 5.16 1.43 8.30
CA SER A 78 4.72 0.66 7.13
C SER A 78 4.52 1.55 5.91
N ALA A 79 3.94 2.75 6.07
CA ALA A 79 3.79 3.71 4.97
C ALA A 79 5.15 4.20 4.43
N ILE A 80 6.11 4.52 5.30
CA ILE A 80 7.47 4.94 4.91
C ILE A 80 8.18 3.82 4.14
N VAL A 81 8.12 2.59 4.66
CA VAL A 81 8.71 1.42 4.01
C VAL A 81 8.07 1.18 2.64
N GLY A 82 6.74 1.26 2.54
CA GLY A 82 6.02 1.12 1.28
C GLY A 82 6.46 2.15 0.23
N ILE A 83 6.54 3.44 0.62
CA ILE A 83 7.02 4.52 -0.26
C ILE A 83 8.45 4.25 -0.72
N ALA A 84 9.33 3.84 0.19
CA ALA A 84 10.72 3.54 -0.13
C ALA A 84 10.84 2.36 -1.11
N LEU A 85 10.09 1.28 -0.89
CA LEU A 85 10.06 0.12 -1.79
C LEU A 85 9.57 0.50 -3.19
N ILE A 86 8.49 1.27 -3.28
CA ILE A 86 7.98 1.77 -4.56
C ILE A 86 9.06 2.61 -5.27
N ALA A 87 9.69 3.55 -4.56
CA ALA A 87 10.75 4.38 -5.12
C ALA A 87 11.94 3.54 -5.62
N ILE A 88 12.35 2.51 -4.88
CA ILE A 88 13.41 1.58 -5.29
C ILE A 88 13.02 0.82 -6.55
N VAL A 89 11.79 0.29 -6.62
CA VAL A 89 11.29 -0.42 -7.81
C VAL A 89 11.32 0.49 -9.03
N PHE A 90 10.78 1.71 -8.92
CA PHE A 90 10.81 2.67 -10.03
C PHE A 90 12.23 3.11 -10.40
N PHE A 91 13.12 3.26 -9.42
CA PHE A 91 14.52 3.55 -9.68
C PHE A 91 15.20 2.43 -10.48
N ILE A 92 15.01 1.16 -10.08
CA ILE A 92 15.54 0.00 -10.81
C ILE A 92 14.96 -0.06 -12.23
N LEU A 93 13.63 0.10 -12.37
CA LEU A 93 12.97 0.11 -13.68
C LEU A 93 13.50 1.24 -14.58
N SER A 94 13.71 2.44 -14.05
CA SER A 94 14.29 3.56 -14.81
C SER A 94 15.70 3.27 -15.30
N LYS A 95 16.49 2.51 -14.53
CA LYS A 95 17.86 2.14 -14.92
C LYS A 95 17.89 1.06 -16.01
N ILE A 96 16.91 0.15 -16.00
CA ILE A 96 16.78 -0.92 -16.99
C ILE A 96 16.19 -0.38 -18.29
N ILE A 97 15.10 0.40 -18.21
CA ILE A 97 14.33 0.88 -19.37
C ILE A 97 14.92 2.18 -19.93
N GLY A 98 15.30 3.13 -19.08
CA GLY A 98 15.79 4.46 -19.47
C GLY A 98 17.19 4.47 -20.11
N ARG A 99 17.79 3.30 -20.34
CA ARG A 99 19.10 3.17 -21.02
C ARG A 99 19.01 3.16 -22.55
N GLN A 100 17.80 3.18 -23.11
CA GLN A 100 17.57 3.10 -24.56
C GLN A 100 17.66 4.44 -25.30
N GLU A 101 17.61 5.59 -24.61
CA GLU A 101 17.58 6.90 -25.28
C GLU A 101 18.96 7.48 -25.65
N GLY A 102 20.07 6.91 -25.15
CA GLY A 102 21.42 7.45 -25.35
C GLY A 102 22.30 6.72 -26.37
N LYS A 103 21.73 5.93 -27.29
CA LYS A 103 22.52 5.09 -28.22
C LYS A 103 22.25 5.34 -29.71
N ASN A 104 21.43 6.33 -30.04
CA ASN A 104 21.08 6.71 -31.42
C ASN A 104 21.37 8.19 -31.70
N GLU A 105 22.51 8.71 -31.23
CA GLU A 105 23.14 9.94 -31.74
C GLU A 105 24.56 9.64 -32.19
#